data_AF-A0A2D6XI41-F1
#
_entry.id   AF-A0A2D6XI41-F1
#
_cell.length_a   1.000
_cell.length_b   1.000
_cell.length_c   1.000
_cell.angle_alpha   90.00
_cell.angle_beta   90.00
_cell.angle_gamma   90.00
#
_symmetry.space_group_name_H-M   'P 1'
#
loop_
_entity.id
_entity.type
_entity.pdbx_description
1 polymer ?
#
loop_
_entity_poly.entity_id
_entity_poly.type
_entity_poly.pdbx_seq_one_letter_code
_entity_poly.pdbx_strand_id
1 'polypeptide(L)'
;MGSNPEVRIVLELVENPTQRFNFDQIVKNYHTYKPHTNLLGRQINWLIKCNGDYIGAIGVGSSVMAMKSRDDFIGWNKEQRLRNLVKTCTNWRYCLLEKTKYSSKIISLFCKEIQKEWKKKYGDKLVLIETLVEPPYTGVCYKSSGWTQIGKTKGCQFEWKKEKDVTSTDQVVQKFMEIDGKRDNSMWKVVIGSTSPKLIFVKPLHRYWKKELTK
;
A
#
# COMPACT_ATOMS: atom_id res chain seq x y z
N MET A 1 9.15 38.54 18.69
CA MET A 1 8.30 37.45 18.14
C MET A 1 9.04 36.85 16.96
N GLY A 2 9.76 35.75 17.17
CA GLY A 2 10.48 35.09 16.08
C GLY A 2 9.49 34.33 15.20
N SER A 3 9.25 34.81 13.99
CA SER A 3 8.56 34.04 12.96
C SER A 3 9.38 32.76 12.71
N ASN A 4 8.81 31.63 13.10
CA ASN A 4 9.39 30.32 12.82
C ASN A 4 9.54 30.21 11.28
N PRO A 5 10.75 29.99 10.73
CA PRO A 5 10.93 29.94 9.28
C PRO A 5 9.95 28.94 8.66
N GLU A 6 9.28 29.35 7.58
CA GLU A 6 8.22 28.55 6.97
C GLU A 6 8.80 27.24 6.43
N VAL A 7 8.51 26.13 7.11
CA VAL A 7 9.03 24.81 6.71
C VAL A 7 8.36 24.36 5.43
N ARG A 8 9.15 24.32 4.35
CA ARG A 8 8.71 23.92 3.01
C ARG A 8 8.97 22.44 2.79
N ILE A 9 7.88 21.69 2.61
CA ILE A 9 7.91 20.26 2.28
C ILE A 9 7.52 20.08 0.82
N VAL A 10 8.32 19.34 0.08
CA VAL A 10 8.10 19.07 -1.35
C VAL A 10 8.15 17.56 -1.59
N LEU A 11 7.22 17.07 -2.41
CA LEU A 11 7.25 15.71 -2.94
C LEU A 11 7.78 15.79 -4.36
N GLU A 12 9.01 15.35 -4.58
CA GLU A 12 9.61 15.28 -5.90
C GLU A 12 9.28 13.92 -6.53
N LEU A 13 8.58 13.94 -7.65
CA LEU A 13 8.22 12.73 -8.37
C LEU A 13 9.47 12.01 -8.90
N VAL A 14 9.51 10.69 -8.79
CA VAL A 14 10.59 9.85 -9.33
C VAL A 14 10.26 9.52 -10.78
N GLU A 15 10.89 10.23 -11.71
CA GLU A 15 10.63 10.14 -13.15
C GLU A 15 11.87 9.73 -13.96
N ASN A 16 13.08 9.82 -13.38
CA ASN A 16 14.32 9.50 -14.06
C ASN A 16 15.23 8.52 -13.26
N PRO A 17 16.25 7.93 -13.90
CA PRO A 17 17.13 6.95 -13.25
C PRO A 17 17.86 7.48 -12.02
N THR A 18 18.27 8.75 -11.99
CA THR A 18 18.96 9.35 -10.83
C THR A 18 18.04 9.45 -9.62
N GLN A 19 16.82 9.95 -9.81
CA GLN A 19 15.81 9.98 -8.74
C GLN A 19 15.45 8.58 -8.28
N ARG A 20 15.38 7.61 -9.22
CA ARG A 20 15.11 6.22 -8.88
C ARG A 20 16.22 5.62 -8.03
N PHE A 21 17.47 5.86 -8.41
CA PHE A 21 18.63 5.45 -7.62
C PHE A 21 18.57 6.04 -6.21
N ASN A 22 18.27 7.34 -6.06
CA ASN A 22 18.13 7.97 -4.75
C ASN A 22 17.01 7.35 -3.92
N PHE A 23 15.84 7.10 -4.53
CA PHE A 23 14.73 6.42 -3.85
C PHE A 23 15.16 5.05 -3.34
N ASP A 24 15.89 4.31 -4.18
CA ASP A 24 16.39 2.99 -3.85
C ASP A 24 17.39 3.01 -2.70
N GLN A 25 18.33 3.95 -2.70
CA GLN A 25 19.30 4.11 -1.62
C GLN A 25 18.63 4.47 -0.30
N ILE A 26 17.67 5.40 -0.31
CA ILE A 26 16.91 5.77 0.90
C ILE A 26 16.20 4.54 1.48
N VAL A 27 15.46 3.79 0.65
CA VAL A 27 14.72 2.62 1.15
C VAL A 27 15.67 1.51 1.62
N LYS A 28 16.74 1.21 0.88
CA LYS A 28 17.70 0.16 1.24
C LYS A 28 18.41 0.45 2.56
N ASN A 29 18.79 1.71 2.78
CA ASN A 29 19.61 2.10 3.94
C ASN A 29 18.78 2.45 5.18
N TYR A 30 17.54 2.92 5.02
CA TYR A 30 16.75 3.45 6.14
C TYR A 30 15.46 2.65 6.42
N HIS A 31 15.03 1.77 5.53
CA HIS A 31 13.84 0.93 5.75
C HIS A 31 14.22 -0.47 6.28
N THR A 32 14.80 -0.51 7.48
CA THR A 32 15.43 -1.69 8.11
C THR A 32 14.66 -3.01 8.00
N TYR A 33 13.32 -2.98 8.09
CA TYR A 33 12.48 -4.19 8.07
C TYR A 33 11.97 -4.60 6.67
N LYS A 34 12.10 -3.74 5.65
CA LYS A 34 11.75 -4.03 4.23
C LYS A 34 12.65 -3.24 3.25
N PRO A 35 13.96 -3.57 3.17
CA PRO A 35 14.93 -2.86 2.34
C PRO A 35 14.86 -3.26 0.85
N HIS A 36 13.64 -3.43 0.32
CA HIS A 36 13.39 -3.82 -1.06
C HIS A 36 12.45 -2.82 -1.74
N THR A 37 12.72 -2.56 -3.01
CA THR A 37 12.08 -1.48 -3.76
C THR A 37 11.42 -1.96 -5.06
N ASN A 38 11.52 -3.26 -5.32
CA ASN A 38 10.87 -3.92 -6.45
C ASN A 38 9.42 -4.21 -6.09
N LEU A 39 8.51 -3.66 -6.88
CA LEU A 39 7.09 -3.94 -6.81
C LEU A 39 6.60 -4.19 -8.23
N LEU A 40 5.80 -5.24 -8.41
CA LEU A 40 5.17 -5.53 -9.70
C LEU A 40 3.91 -4.67 -9.87
N GLY A 41 3.60 -4.35 -11.12
CA GLY A 41 2.41 -3.59 -11.49
C GLY A 41 2.57 -2.08 -11.37
N ARG A 42 1.45 -1.38 -11.17
CA ARG A 42 1.42 0.09 -11.10
C ARG A 42 2.20 0.59 -9.90
N GLN A 43 3.09 1.54 -10.12
CA GLN A 43 3.90 2.19 -9.09
C GLN A 43 4.10 3.67 -9.39
N ILE A 44 4.02 4.51 -8.36
CA ILE A 44 4.45 5.91 -8.39
C ILE A 44 5.19 6.19 -7.10
N ASN A 45 6.36 6.82 -7.21
CA ASN A 45 7.27 7.05 -6.09
C ASN A 45 7.67 8.53 -6.05
N TRP A 46 7.94 9.02 -4.85
CA TRP A 46 8.43 10.37 -4.59
C TRP A 46 9.61 10.34 -3.63
N LEU A 47 10.54 11.25 -3.85
CA LEU A 47 11.50 11.71 -2.85
C LEU A 47 10.85 12.81 -2.03
N ILE A 48 11.09 12.82 -0.72
CA ILE A 48 10.56 13.82 0.20
C ILE A 48 11.68 14.81 0.49
N LYS A 49 11.46 16.10 0.22
CA LYS A 49 12.37 17.19 0.56
C LYS A 49 11.82 18.08 1.66
N CYS A 50 12.67 18.55 2.55
CA CYS A 50 12.39 19.59 3.54
C CYS A 50 13.42 20.69 3.38
N ASN A 51 12.98 21.91 3.06
CA ASN A 51 13.86 23.07 2.82
C ASN A 51 14.98 22.83 1.79
N GLY A 52 14.77 21.91 0.85
CA GLY A 52 15.74 21.55 -0.21
C GLY A 52 16.41 20.19 0.00
N ASP A 53 16.55 19.76 1.26
CA ASP A 53 17.25 18.53 1.60
C ASP A 53 16.33 17.32 1.55
N TYR A 54 16.85 16.18 1.08
CA TYR A 54 16.13 14.92 1.16
C TYR A 54 15.95 14.50 2.61
N ILE A 55 14.71 14.15 2.99
CA ILE A 55 14.36 13.65 4.32
C ILE A 55 13.69 12.28 4.30
N GLY A 56 13.43 11.73 3.10
CA GLY A 56 12.82 10.41 2.96
C GLY A 56 12.30 10.11 1.57
N ALA A 57 11.50 9.04 1.49
CA ALA A 57 10.88 8.52 0.29
C ALA A 57 9.46 7.99 0.61
N ILE A 58 8.52 8.17 -0.32
CA ILE A 58 7.15 7.66 -0.21
C ILE A 58 6.69 7.11 -1.56
N GLY A 59 5.87 6.06 -1.57
CA GLY A 59 5.40 5.47 -2.83
C GLY A 59 4.08 4.74 -2.71
N VAL A 60 3.37 4.67 -3.84
CA VAL A 60 2.17 3.84 -4.02
C VAL A 60 2.42 2.69 -4.98
N GLY A 61 1.63 1.64 -4.77
CA GLY A 61 1.57 0.44 -5.57
C GLY A 61 0.13 0.04 -5.83
N SER A 62 -0.06 -0.89 -6.77
CA SER A 62 -1.37 -1.53 -6.95
C SER A 62 -1.85 -2.15 -5.64
N SER A 63 -3.15 -2.03 -5.36
CA SER A 63 -3.75 -2.70 -4.21
C SER A 63 -3.68 -4.22 -4.35
N VAL A 64 -3.56 -4.91 -3.23
CA VAL A 64 -3.66 -6.37 -3.21
C VAL A 64 -5.05 -6.82 -3.67
N MET A 65 -5.12 -7.93 -4.40
CA MET A 65 -6.35 -8.37 -5.06
C MET A 65 -7.52 -8.58 -4.09
N ALA A 66 -7.27 -9.21 -2.94
CA ALA A 66 -8.25 -9.44 -1.90
C ALA A 66 -7.68 -9.09 -0.53
N MET A 67 -8.42 -8.29 0.24
CA MET A 67 -8.07 -7.90 1.60
C MET A 67 -9.36 -7.79 2.40
N LYS A 68 -9.64 -8.79 3.24
CA LYS A 68 -10.94 -8.91 3.91
C LYS A 68 -11.37 -7.62 4.62
N SER A 69 -10.51 -7.04 5.45
CA SER A 69 -10.87 -5.82 6.21
C SER A 69 -11.19 -4.64 5.29
N ARG A 70 -10.44 -4.46 4.18
CA ARG A 70 -10.73 -3.44 3.18
C ARG A 70 -12.06 -3.73 2.49
N ASP A 71 -12.26 -4.97 2.08
CA ASP A 71 -13.44 -5.38 1.33
C ASP A 71 -14.71 -5.22 2.19
N ASP A 72 -14.66 -5.60 3.47
CA ASP A 72 -15.73 -5.39 4.45
C ASP A 72 -15.98 -3.88 4.70
N PHE A 73 -14.93 -3.07 4.82
CA PHE A 73 -15.04 -1.62 5.01
C PHE A 73 -15.71 -0.92 3.82
N ILE A 74 -15.34 -1.31 2.60
CA ILE A 74 -15.96 -0.80 1.37
C ILE A 74 -17.39 -1.33 1.23
N GLY A 75 -17.63 -2.59 1.59
CA GLY A 75 -18.91 -3.28 1.43
C GLY A 75 -19.19 -3.73 0.00
N TRP A 76 -18.14 -3.92 -0.81
CA TRP A 76 -18.26 -4.40 -2.19
C TRP A 76 -18.25 -5.94 -2.28
N ASN A 77 -18.89 -6.50 -3.30
CA ASN A 77 -18.80 -7.93 -3.61
C ASN A 77 -17.57 -8.27 -4.48
N LYS A 78 -17.40 -9.54 -4.83
CA LYS A 78 -16.25 -10.02 -5.63
C LYS A 78 -16.20 -9.32 -6.99
N GLU A 79 -17.33 -9.20 -7.68
CA GLU A 79 -17.43 -8.63 -9.01
C GLU A 79 -17.12 -7.13 -8.99
N GLN A 80 -17.69 -6.39 -8.03
CA GLN A 80 -17.41 -4.96 -7.81
C GLN A 80 -15.93 -4.73 -7.45
N ARG A 81 -15.34 -5.57 -6.59
CA ARG A 81 -13.92 -5.50 -6.26
C ARG A 81 -13.06 -5.64 -7.51
N LEU A 82 -13.29 -6.67 -8.32
CA LEU A 82 -12.51 -6.90 -9.54
C LEU A 82 -12.60 -5.72 -10.51
N ARG A 83 -13.78 -5.11 -10.67
CA ARG A 83 -13.98 -3.93 -11.53
C ARG A 83 -13.33 -2.66 -10.97
N ASN A 84 -13.40 -2.46 -9.65
CA ASN A 84 -13.07 -1.17 -9.03
C ASN A 84 -11.69 -1.14 -8.33
N LEU A 85 -10.95 -2.26 -8.25
CA LEU A 85 -9.64 -2.32 -7.60
C LEU A 85 -8.61 -1.35 -8.21
N VAL A 86 -8.72 -1.06 -9.51
CA VAL A 86 -7.84 -0.08 -10.21
C VAL A 86 -7.98 1.35 -9.67
N LYS A 87 -9.10 1.64 -8.99
CA LYS A 87 -9.38 2.91 -8.30
C LYS A 87 -8.83 2.95 -6.87
N THR A 88 -8.13 1.90 -6.43
CA THR A 88 -7.48 1.84 -5.13
C THR A 88 -5.98 1.60 -5.28
N CYS A 89 -5.21 2.08 -4.32
CA CYS A 89 -3.78 1.81 -4.27
C CYS A 89 -3.31 1.58 -2.83
N THR A 90 -2.14 0.97 -2.69
CA THR A 90 -1.48 0.80 -1.40
C THR A 90 -0.29 1.73 -1.32
N ASN A 91 -0.19 2.53 -0.25
CA ASN A 91 1.04 3.21 0.12
C ASN A 91 2.05 2.15 0.62
N TRP A 92 2.75 1.54 -0.34
CA TRP A 92 3.64 0.41 -0.10
C TRP A 92 4.94 0.83 0.59
N ARG A 93 5.36 2.10 0.48
CA ARG A 93 6.54 2.63 1.18
C ARG A 93 6.28 4.01 1.74
N TYR A 94 6.68 4.16 2.99
CA TYR A 94 6.90 5.45 3.62
C TYR A 94 8.13 5.31 4.52
N CYS A 95 9.23 5.90 4.07
CA CYS A 95 10.54 5.78 4.69
C CYS A 95 11.08 7.19 4.94
N LEU A 96 11.46 7.47 6.18
CA LEU A 96 12.10 8.72 6.54
C LEU A 96 13.54 8.39 6.95
N LEU A 97 14.47 9.28 6.61
CA LEU A 97 15.87 9.16 7.03
C LEU A 97 15.96 9.18 8.55
N GLU A 98 15.16 10.05 9.18
CA GLU A 98 15.08 10.24 10.62
C GLU A 98 13.64 10.52 11.07
N LYS A 99 13.37 10.39 12.37
CA LYS A 99 12.05 10.74 12.92
C LYS A 99 11.82 12.25 12.77
N THR A 100 10.68 12.63 12.22
CA THR A 100 10.30 14.04 12.06
C THR A 100 8.90 14.33 12.58
N LYS A 101 8.73 15.52 13.18
CA LYS A 101 7.41 16.06 13.58
C LYS A 101 6.50 16.37 12.40
N TYR A 102 7.05 16.41 11.18
CA TYR A 102 6.30 16.74 9.96
C TYR A 102 5.68 15.52 9.26
N SER A 103 5.76 14.34 9.87
CA SER A 103 5.33 13.09 9.24
C SER A 103 3.86 13.10 8.80
N SER A 104 2.94 13.60 9.63
CA SER A 104 1.51 13.74 9.26
C SER A 104 1.27 14.80 8.19
N LYS A 105 2.07 15.88 8.15
CA LYS A 105 2.03 16.92 7.11
C LYS A 105 2.46 16.33 5.76
N ILE A 106 3.52 15.52 5.73
CA ILE A 106 3.97 14.80 4.53
C ILE A 106 2.86 13.90 3.99
N ILE A 107 2.26 13.05 4.84
CA ILE A 107 1.17 12.16 4.42
C ILE A 107 -0.04 12.94 3.88
N SER A 108 -0.38 14.08 4.50
CA SER A 108 -1.49 14.92 4.04
C SER A 108 -1.23 15.56 2.67
N LEU A 109 0.00 16.01 2.42
CA LEU A 109 0.43 16.51 1.10
C LEU A 109 0.39 15.38 0.07
N PHE A 110 0.94 14.22 0.42
CA PHE A 110 0.95 13.04 -0.42
C PHE A 110 -0.45 12.61 -0.88
N CYS A 111 -1.44 12.60 0.03
CA CYS A 111 -2.82 12.25 -0.33
C CYS A 111 -3.46 13.19 -1.37
N LYS A 112 -2.98 14.44 -1.47
CA LYS A 112 -3.43 15.40 -2.49
C LYS A 112 -2.70 15.16 -3.82
N GLU A 113 -1.39 14.93 -3.74
CA GLU A 113 -0.53 14.77 -4.92
C GLU A 113 -0.84 13.48 -5.69
N ILE A 114 -0.97 12.37 -4.96
CA ILE A 114 -1.23 11.05 -5.53
C ILE A 114 -2.48 10.99 -6.42
N GLN A 115 -3.53 11.75 -6.10
CA GLN A 115 -4.75 11.79 -6.91
C GLN A 115 -4.48 12.32 -8.32
N LYS A 116 -3.63 13.35 -8.42
CA LYS A 116 -3.26 13.97 -9.69
C LYS A 116 -2.36 13.03 -10.49
N GLU A 117 -1.30 12.53 -9.87
CA GLU A 117 -0.31 11.70 -10.55
C GLU A 117 -0.84 10.33 -10.94
N TRP A 118 -1.73 9.73 -10.13
CA TRP A 118 -2.37 8.48 -10.49
C TRP A 118 -3.24 8.62 -11.73
N LYS A 119 -4.06 9.67 -11.79
CA LYS A 119 -4.89 9.97 -12.97
C LYS A 119 -4.02 10.30 -14.18
N LYS A 120 -2.97 11.10 -14.02
CA LYS A 120 -2.04 11.47 -15.09
C LYS A 120 -1.35 10.24 -15.69
N LYS A 121 -0.87 9.32 -14.85
CA LYS A 121 -0.08 8.16 -15.30
C LYS A 121 -0.94 6.99 -15.79
N TYR A 122 -2.11 6.76 -15.20
CA TYR A 122 -2.92 5.56 -15.49
C TYR A 122 -4.31 5.85 -16.06
N GLY A 123 -4.73 7.12 -16.16
CA GLY A 123 -6.08 7.51 -16.61
C GLY A 123 -7.18 7.27 -15.58
N ASP A 124 -6.94 6.45 -14.57
CA ASP A 124 -7.92 6.09 -13.55
C ASP A 124 -8.07 7.17 -12.47
N LYS A 125 -9.31 7.38 -12.02
CA LYS A 125 -9.58 8.16 -10.82
C LYS A 125 -9.27 7.34 -9.58
N LEU A 126 -8.32 7.81 -8.77
CA LEU A 126 -8.04 7.21 -7.47
C LEU A 126 -9.08 7.61 -6.43
N VAL A 127 -9.65 6.64 -5.72
CA VAL A 127 -10.78 6.82 -4.80
C VAL A 127 -10.42 6.50 -3.35
N LEU A 128 -9.58 5.49 -3.13
CA LEU A 128 -9.17 5.00 -1.81
C LEU A 128 -7.68 4.65 -1.79
N ILE A 129 -6.99 5.03 -0.71
CA ILE A 129 -5.62 4.58 -0.44
C ILE A 129 -5.65 3.69 0.79
N GLU A 130 -4.87 2.63 0.79
CA GLU A 130 -4.63 1.79 1.96
C GLU A 130 -3.14 1.73 2.32
N THR A 131 -2.82 1.36 3.55
CA THR A 131 -1.44 1.08 3.98
C THR A 131 -1.44 -0.04 5.01
N LEU A 132 -0.32 -0.75 5.09
CA LEU A 132 -0.10 -1.85 6.02
C LEU A 132 1.03 -1.47 6.98
N VAL A 133 0.71 -1.32 8.25
CA VAL A 133 1.66 -0.93 9.28
C VAL A 133 2.05 -2.16 10.11
N GLU A 134 3.33 -2.50 10.07
CA GLU A 134 3.90 -3.64 10.80
C GLU A 134 4.12 -3.28 12.28
N PRO A 135 3.73 -4.13 13.24
CA PRO A 135 4.14 -3.96 14.64
C PRO A 135 5.67 -3.90 14.77
N PRO A 136 6.23 -3.12 15.72
CA PRO A 136 5.55 -2.43 16.82
C PRO A 136 4.98 -1.05 16.45
N TYR A 137 5.06 -0.63 15.18
CA TYR A 137 4.55 0.68 14.77
C TYR A 137 3.03 0.74 14.88
N THR A 138 2.51 1.87 15.39
CA THR A 138 1.07 2.05 15.66
C THR A 138 0.34 2.91 14.61
N GLY A 139 1.08 3.39 13.60
CA GLY A 139 0.53 4.19 12.51
C GLY A 139 0.14 5.62 12.89
N VAL A 140 0.80 6.22 13.88
CA VAL A 140 0.48 7.58 14.40
C VAL A 140 0.36 8.61 13.28
N CYS A 141 1.30 8.64 12.32
CA CYS A 141 1.27 9.60 11.22
C CYS A 141 0.03 9.47 10.32
N TYR A 142 -0.45 8.25 10.09
CA TYR A 142 -1.68 7.98 9.34
C TYR A 142 -2.90 8.42 10.16
N LYS A 143 -2.98 8.07 11.44
CA LYS A 143 -4.06 8.52 12.34
C LYS A 143 -4.17 10.04 12.38
N SER A 144 -3.04 10.72 12.62
CA SER A 144 -2.97 12.19 12.69
C SER A 144 -3.20 12.90 11.35
N SER A 145 -3.25 12.18 10.22
CA SER A 145 -3.64 12.71 8.90
C SER A 145 -5.04 12.25 8.47
N GLY A 146 -5.84 11.76 9.42
CA GLY A 146 -7.25 11.41 9.24
C GLY A 146 -7.45 10.13 8.43
N TRP A 147 -6.55 9.15 8.56
CA TRP A 147 -6.77 7.79 8.08
C TRP A 147 -7.51 6.98 9.14
N THR A 148 -8.31 6.00 8.71
CA THR A 148 -9.09 5.13 9.58
C THR A 148 -8.44 3.75 9.67
N GLN A 149 -8.21 3.25 10.88
CA GLN A 149 -7.78 1.87 11.10
C GLN A 149 -8.99 0.94 10.95
N ILE A 150 -8.93 -0.03 10.04
CA ILE A 150 -10.09 -0.89 9.69
C ILE A 150 -9.91 -2.35 10.07
N GLY A 151 -8.75 -2.72 10.62
CA GLY A 151 -8.48 -4.08 11.10
C GLY A 151 -7.01 -4.45 11.00
N LYS A 152 -6.76 -5.77 10.93
CA LYS A 152 -5.41 -6.33 10.75
C LYS A 152 -5.39 -7.32 9.59
N THR A 153 -4.23 -7.49 8.95
CA THR A 153 -4.03 -8.60 8.00
C THR A 153 -4.06 -9.93 8.74
N LYS A 154 -4.41 -11.04 8.07
CA LYS A 154 -4.31 -12.38 8.67
C LYS A 154 -2.87 -12.79 9.03
N GLY A 155 -1.88 -12.19 8.36
CA GLY A 155 -0.48 -12.55 8.59
C GLY A 155 -0.10 -13.91 8.00
N CYS A 156 -0.82 -14.40 7.00
CA CYS A 156 -0.53 -15.68 6.33
C CYS A 156 0.03 -15.43 4.94
N GLN A 157 1.07 -16.15 4.58
CA GLN A 157 1.58 -16.25 3.22
C GLN A 157 1.08 -17.55 2.62
N PHE A 158 0.66 -17.48 1.35
CA PHE A 158 0.09 -18.62 0.65
C PHE A 158 0.83 -18.88 -0.65
N GLU A 159 0.88 -20.14 -1.03
CA GLU A 159 1.32 -20.61 -2.34
C GLU A 159 0.24 -21.52 -2.93
N TRP A 160 0.16 -21.55 -4.26
CA TRP A 160 -0.60 -22.56 -4.98
C TRP A 160 0.35 -23.65 -5.44
N LYS A 161 0.16 -24.87 -4.93
CA LYS A 161 0.90 -26.07 -5.32
C LYS A 161 0.01 -26.98 -6.16
N LYS A 162 0.60 -27.79 -7.04
CA LYS A 162 -0.14 -28.90 -7.64
C LYS A 162 -0.42 -29.93 -6.55
N GLU A 163 -1.57 -30.59 -6.59
CA GLU A 163 -1.97 -31.61 -5.61
C GLU A 163 -0.85 -32.62 -5.35
N LYS A 164 -0.24 -33.13 -6.43
CA LYS A 164 0.85 -34.10 -6.37
C LYS A 164 2.13 -33.60 -5.67
N ASP A 165 2.30 -32.29 -5.57
CA ASP A 165 3.47 -31.64 -4.96
C ASP A 165 3.17 -31.22 -3.50
N VAL A 166 1.95 -31.44 -3.01
CA VAL A 166 1.56 -31.19 -1.61
C VAL A 166 2.07 -32.32 -0.73
N THR A 167 2.77 -31.99 0.34
CA THR A 167 3.30 -32.97 1.30
C THR A 167 2.43 -33.05 2.56
N SER A 168 2.63 -34.07 3.39
CA SER A 168 1.92 -34.22 4.67
C SER A 168 2.17 -33.08 5.67
N THR A 169 3.24 -32.29 5.47
CA THR A 169 3.57 -31.14 6.31
C THR A 169 2.91 -29.84 5.83
N ASP A 170 2.32 -29.82 4.64
CA ASP A 170 1.66 -28.64 4.11
C ASP A 170 0.32 -28.38 4.80
N GLN A 171 0.12 -27.15 5.28
CA GLN A 171 -1.17 -26.72 5.78
C GLN A 171 -2.06 -26.28 4.61
N VAL A 172 -2.89 -27.20 4.10
CA VAL A 172 -3.85 -26.94 3.01
C VAL A 172 -5.04 -26.13 3.52
N VAL A 173 -5.30 -24.99 2.88
CA VAL A 173 -6.44 -24.11 3.22
C VAL A 173 -7.51 -24.04 2.13
N GLN A 174 -7.21 -24.53 0.91
CA GLN A 174 -8.17 -24.64 -0.20
C GLN A 174 -7.71 -25.73 -1.17
N LYS A 175 -8.60 -26.64 -1.58
CA LYS A 175 -8.27 -27.78 -2.47
C LYS A 175 -8.66 -27.58 -3.94
N PHE A 176 -8.88 -26.34 -4.35
CA PHE A 176 -9.20 -26.00 -5.74
C PHE A 176 -8.82 -24.55 -6.01
N MET A 177 -8.33 -24.26 -7.20
CA MET A 177 -8.25 -22.89 -7.73
C MET A 177 -9.52 -22.59 -8.51
N GLU A 178 -9.98 -21.35 -8.48
CA GLU A 178 -11.08 -20.91 -9.34
C GLU A 178 -10.55 -19.87 -10.33
N ILE A 179 -10.68 -20.18 -11.62
CA ILE A 179 -10.27 -19.33 -12.74
C ILE A 179 -11.49 -19.18 -13.64
N ASP A 180 -11.96 -17.94 -13.83
CA ASP A 180 -13.12 -17.62 -14.69
C ASP A 180 -14.37 -18.47 -14.39
N GLY A 181 -14.62 -18.74 -13.11
CA GLY A 181 -15.76 -19.54 -12.64
C GLY A 181 -15.59 -21.05 -12.81
N LYS A 182 -14.49 -21.53 -13.38
CA LYS A 182 -14.14 -22.95 -13.45
C LYS A 182 -13.25 -23.34 -12.28
N ARG A 183 -13.52 -24.51 -11.71
CA ARG A 183 -12.68 -25.09 -10.65
C ARG A 183 -11.57 -25.94 -11.26
N ASP A 184 -10.34 -25.62 -10.89
CA ASP A 184 -9.17 -26.46 -11.09
C ASP A 184 -8.84 -27.16 -9.76
N ASN A 185 -9.22 -28.43 -9.65
CA ASN A 185 -8.99 -29.25 -8.46
C ASN A 185 -7.54 -29.75 -8.37
N SER A 186 -6.72 -29.56 -9.41
CA SER A 186 -5.32 -29.97 -9.42
C SER A 186 -4.41 -28.98 -8.67
N MET A 187 -4.92 -27.80 -8.33
CA MET A 187 -4.16 -26.75 -7.65
C MET A 187 -4.73 -26.52 -6.24
N TRP A 188 -3.89 -26.72 -5.23
CA TRP A 188 -4.24 -26.56 -3.82
C TRP A 188 -3.49 -25.37 -3.23
N LYS A 189 -4.16 -24.61 -2.39
CA LYS A 189 -3.61 -23.46 -1.68
C LYS A 189 -3.08 -23.92 -0.33
N VAL A 190 -1.80 -23.69 -0.08
CA VAL A 190 -1.12 -24.05 1.16
C VAL A 190 -0.59 -22.81 1.87
N VAL A 191 -0.46 -22.89 3.19
CA VAL A 191 0.24 -21.86 3.99
C VAL A 191 1.73 -22.15 3.94
N ILE A 192 2.52 -21.17 3.50
CA ILE A 192 4.00 -21.30 3.40
C ILE A 192 4.74 -20.52 4.47
N GLY A 193 4.01 -19.76 5.28
CA GLY A 193 4.59 -18.97 6.35
C GLY A 193 3.58 -18.05 6.99
N SER A 194 3.96 -17.53 8.15
CA SER A 194 3.20 -16.50 8.83
C SER A 194 4.10 -15.30 9.14
N THR A 195 3.55 -14.11 8.98
CA THR A 195 4.15 -12.86 9.44
C THR A 195 3.23 -12.23 10.49
N SER A 196 3.79 -11.40 11.36
CA SER A 196 2.99 -10.60 12.30
C SER A 196 1.83 -9.87 11.58
N PRO A 197 0.58 -10.02 12.07
CA PRO A 197 -0.56 -9.26 11.57
C PRO A 197 -0.28 -7.76 11.52
N LYS A 198 -0.34 -7.16 10.33
CA LYS A 198 -0.16 -5.73 10.11
C LYS A 198 -1.46 -4.97 10.33
N LEU A 199 -1.40 -3.80 10.94
CA LEU A 199 -2.54 -2.90 11.03
C LEU A 199 -2.89 -2.38 9.63
N ILE A 200 -4.17 -2.33 9.29
CA ILE A 200 -4.65 -1.82 8.00
C ILE A 200 -5.27 -0.46 8.23
N PHE A 201 -4.75 0.56 7.54
CA PHE A 201 -5.33 1.89 7.52
C PHE A 201 -5.81 2.23 6.12
N VAL A 202 -6.91 2.98 6.03
CA VAL A 202 -7.45 3.47 4.77
C VAL A 202 -7.74 4.97 4.82
N LYS A 203 -7.64 5.60 3.65
CA LYS A 203 -7.98 7.00 3.41
C LYS A 203 -8.87 7.12 2.18
N PRO A 204 -10.18 7.39 2.37
CA PRO A 204 -11.01 7.88 1.30
C PRO A 204 -10.55 9.24 0.81
N LEU A 205 -10.55 9.45 -0.51
CA LEU A 205 -10.00 10.67 -1.12
C LEU A 205 -11.07 11.72 -1.45
N HIS A 206 -12.35 11.35 -1.42
CA HIS A 206 -13.48 12.27 -1.58
C HIS A 206 -14.75 11.76 -0.88
N ARG A 207 -15.72 12.63 -0.60
CA ARG A 207 -16.93 12.30 0.19
C ARG A 207 -17.82 11.19 -0.40
N TYR A 208 -17.83 11.03 -1.72
CA TYR A 208 -18.65 10.04 -2.43
C TYR A 208 -17.93 8.72 -2.74
N TRP A 209 -16.78 8.47 -2.11
CA TRP A 209 -15.91 7.33 -2.42
C TRP A 209 -16.64 5.99 -2.41
N LYS A 210 -17.52 5.75 -1.44
CA LYS A 210 -18.19 4.46 -1.26
C LYS A 210 -19.07 4.14 -2.46
N LYS A 211 -19.88 5.12 -2.90
CA LYS A 211 -20.73 5.01 -4.09
C LYS A 211 -19.92 4.74 -5.36
N GLU A 212 -18.68 5.18 -5.46
CA GLU A 212 -17.84 4.93 -6.64
C GLU A 212 -17.21 3.54 -6.67
N LEU A 213 -17.03 2.91 -5.50
CA LEU A 213 -16.47 1.56 -5.37
C LEU A 213 -17.54 0.47 -5.32
N THR A 214 -18.79 0.80 -4.96
CA THR A 214 -19.92 -0.15 -4.88
C THR A 214 -20.87 -0.05 -6.08
N LYS A 215 -20.46 0.59 -7.17
CA LYS A 215 -21.11 0.47 -8.49
C LYS A 215 -20.50 -0.75 -9.20
#